data_AF-A0A9R1BA61-F1
#
_entry.id   AF-A0A9R1BA61-F1
#
_cell.length_a   1.000
_cell.length_b   1.000
_cell.length_c   1.000
_cell.angle_alpha   90.00
_cell.angle_beta   90.00
_cell.angle_gamma   90.00
#
_symmetry.space_group_name_H-M   'P 1'
#
loop_
_entity.id
_entity.type
_entity.pdbx_description
1 polymer ?
#
loop_
_entity_poly.entity_id
_entity_poly.type
_entity_poly.pdbx_seq_one_letter_code
_entity_poly.pdbx_strand_id
1 'polypeptide(L)'
;MPSQAPRPLRTSTASSAAYAAAVGNYALGPNVSGWDEQRRRWLAQNKGFPATVPGGKPRILLVTGSQPGPCDNPLGDHYLLKSTKNKIDYCRFHDIEIVHNLAHLDNELAGYWAKLPLLRRLMLSHPEVEWIWWMDSDALFTDMAFELPLSRYDNHNLIIHGYQDLLFEKHSWIALNTGSFLFRNCQWSLDLLAAWAPMGPKGFIREEAGKILTAYLKGRPAFEADDQSALIHLLLSQKEKWMDKVYIENSYYLHGFWAGLVDKYEEMMENHHPGLGDERWPFVTHFVGCKPCGSYGDYPVDRCLKSMERAFNFADNQVLRLYGFAHKGLESPKIKRIRSQTTKPINDKENLDVKAKMSTTS
;
A
#
# COMPACT_ATOMS: atom_id res chain seq x y z
N MET A 1 -11.46 -29.73 32.53
CA MET A 1 -10.67 -28.73 33.29
C MET A 1 -10.96 -27.36 32.70
N PRO A 2 -11.34 -26.34 33.49
CA PRO A 2 -11.66 -25.04 32.93
C PRO A 2 -10.38 -24.32 32.47
N SER A 3 -10.43 -23.83 31.23
CA SER A 3 -9.43 -22.99 30.58
C SER A 3 -9.15 -21.75 31.41
N GLN A 4 -7.90 -21.58 31.85
CA GLN A 4 -7.44 -20.35 32.47
C GLN A 4 -7.29 -19.27 31.40
N ALA A 5 -8.04 -18.17 31.57
CA ALA A 5 -7.77 -16.93 30.85
C ALA A 5 -6.32 -16.48 31.07
N PRO A 6 -5.64 -15.90 30.06
CA PRO A 6 -4.28 -15.41 30.20
C PRO A 6 -4.23 -14.30 31.26
N ARG A 7 -3.29 -14.42 32.22
CA ARG A 7 -3.02 -13.40 33.23
C ARG A 7 -2.44 -12.15 32.54
N PRO A 8 -2.90 -10.93 32.89
CA PRO A 8 -2.27 -9.71 32.40
C PRO A 8 -0.85 -9.61 32.96
N LEU A 9 0.12 -9.26 32.10
CA LEU A 9 1.45 -8.85 32.54
C LEU A 9 1.30 -7.66 33.49
N ARG A 10 1.78 -7.80 34.73
CA ARG A 10 1.96 -6.68 35.65
C ARG A 10 3.12 -5.81 35.14
N THR A 11 2.84 -4.90 34.23
CA THR A 11 3.65 -3.67 34.10
C THR A 11 3.47 -2.88 35.40
N SER A 12 4.56 -2.36 35.98
CA SER A 12 4.44 -1.51 37.17
C SER A 12 3.54 -0.31 36.84
N THR A 13 2.67 0.08 37.78
CA THR A 13 1.74 1.22 37.60
C THR A 13 2.47 2.53 37.24
N ALA A 14 3.75 2.64 37.61
CA ALA A 14 4.62 3.74 37.23
C ALA A 14 5.03 3.70 35.74
N SER A 15 5.31 2.52 35.18
CA SER A 15 5.67 2.34 33.76
C SER A 15 4.48 2.63 32.83
N SER A 16 3.26 2.21 33.22
CA SER A 16 2.05 2.53 32.44
C SER A 16 1.69 4.02 32.49
N ALA A 17 1.84 4.67 33.65
CA ALA A 17 1.64 6.11 33.78
C ALA A 17 2.67 6.92 32.97
N ALA A 18 3.95 6.51 32.99
CA ALA A 18 5.00 7.13 32.20
C ALA A 18 4.75 6.99 30.69
N TYR A 19 4.31 5.81 30.24
CA TYR A 19 3.91 5.60 28.84
C TYR A 19 2.74 6.50 28.44
N ALA A 20 1.67 6.55 29.23
CA ALA A 20 0.50 7.39 28.93
C ALA A 20 0.86 8.89 28.84
N ALA A 21 1.71 9.37 29.74
CA ALA A 21 2.21 10.74 29.71
C ALA A 21 3.09 11.03 28.48
N ALA A 22 3.99 10.10 28.12
CA ALA A 22 4.87 10.26 26.96
C ALA A 22 4.10 10.27 25.63
N VAL A 23 3.10 9.37 25.50
CA VAL A 23 2.21 9.33 24.33
C VAL A 23 1.42 10.62 24.15
N GLY A 24 0.99 11.25 25.26
CA GLY A 24 0.26 12.53 25.22
C GLY A 24 1.05 13.72 24.66
N ASN A 25 2.36 13.59 24.48
CA ASN A 25 3.23 14.69 24.02
C ASN A 25 3.43 14.73 22.49
N TYR A 26 3.02 13.69 21.75
CA TYR A 26 3.17 13.66 20.30
C TYR A 26 1.86 13.99 19.58
N ALA A 27 1.93 14.82 18.53
CA ALA A 27 0.83 15.08 17.61
C ALA A 27 1.34 15.25 16.18
N LEU A 28 0.62 14.72 15.19
CA LEU A 28 0.92 14.89 13.76
C LEU A 28 0.82 16.35 13.26
N GLY A 29 0.34 17.25 14.11
CA GLY A 29 0.13 18.67 13.85
C GLY A 29 -1.07 19.20 14.64
N PRO A 30 -1.41 20.50 14.47
CA PRO A 30 -2.59 21.07 15.08
C PRO A 30 -3.86 20.28 14.73
N ASN A 31 -4.78 20.18 15.68
CA ASN A 31 -6.07 19.55 15.44
C ASN A 31 -6.82 20.30 14.34
N VAL A 32 -7.33 19.57 13.35
CA VAL A 32 -8.14 20.12 12.25
C VAL A 32 -9.56 19.64 12.46
N SER A 33 -10.51 20.57 12.55
CA SER A 33 -11.93 20.27 12.65
C SER A 33 -12.71 20.93 11.50
N GLY A 34 -13.82 20.31 11.10
CA GLY A 34 -14.64 20.79 9.98
C GLY A 34 -13.94 20.69 8.62
N TRP A 35 -13.00 19.76 8.45
CA TRP A 35 -12.27 19.58 7.19
C TRP A 35 -13.18 19.33 5.99
N ASP A 36 -14.24 18.54 6.17
CA ASP A 36 -15.20 18.25 5.08
C ASP A 36 -15.89 19.53 4.57
N GLU A 37 -16.24 20.45 5.47
CA GLU A 37 -16.84 21.74 5.10
C GLU A 37 -15.82 22.66 4.43
N GLN A 38 -14.59 22.69 4.94
CA GLN A 38 -13.49 23.45 4.32
C GLN A 38 -13.22 22.96 2.91
N ARG A 39 -13.09 21.64 2.73
CA ARG A 39 -12.84 20.99 1.44
C ARG A 39 -14.00 21.22 0.47
N ARG A 40 -15.25 21.10 0.91
CA ARG A 40 -16.43 21.35 0.06
C ARG A 40 -16.48 22.80 -0.43
N ARG A 41 -16.24 23.78 0.46
CA ARG A 41 -16.17 25.20 0.08
C ARG A 41 -15.03 25.48 -0.89
N TRP A 42 -13.86 24.90 -0.65
CA TRP A 42 -12.71 25.04 -1.53
C TRP A 42 -13.01 24.49 -2.94
N LEU A 43 -13.59 23.30 -3.04
CA LEU A 43 -13.97 22.70 -4.33
C LEU A 43 -15.00 23.55 -5.10
N ALA A 44 -15.98 24.13 -4.39
CA ALA A 44 -16.98 25.00 -5.00
C ALA A 44 -16.37 26.29 -5.57
N GLN A 45 -15.33 26.82 -4.92
CA GLN A 45 -14.61 28.04 -5.32
C GLN A 45 -13.54 27.79 -6.38
N ASN A 46 -13.00 26.57 -6.47
CA ASN A 46 -11.85 26.23 -7.32
C ASN A 46 -12.24 25.21 -8.40
N LYS A 47 -13.19 25.57 -9.29
CA LYS A 47 -13.71 24.67 -10.34
C LYS A 47 -12.66 24.12 -11.32
N GLY A 48 -11.47 24.73 -11.39
CA GLY A 48 -10.34 24.23 -12.18
C GLY A 48 -9.65 22.98 -11.59
N PHE A 49 -9.98 22.62 -10.35
CA PHE A 49 -9.41 21.48 -9.62
C PHE A 49 -10.52 20.51 -9.19
N PRO A 50 -11.16 19.81 -10.13
CA PRO A 50 -12.26 18.91 -9.80
C PRO A 50 -11.77 17.68 -9.02
N ALA A 51 -12.62 17.21 -8.10
CA ALA A 51 -12.41 15.96 -7.36
C ALA A 51 -12.58 14.69 -8.19
N THR A 52 -12.88 14.85 -9.48
CA THR A 52 -12.99 13.78 -10.45
C THR A 52 -12.09 14.06 -11.65
N VAL A 53 -11.63 13.00 -12.30
CA VAL A 53 -10.91 13.06 -13.59
C VAL A 53 -11.91 13.02 -14.75
N PRO A 54 -11.49 13.35 -15.99
CA PRO A 54 -12.32 13.14 -17.17
C PRO A 54 -12.86 11.70 -17.22
N GLY A 55 -14.17 11.54 -17.43
CA GLY A 55 -14.85 10.24 -17.29
C GLY A 55 -15.55 10.03 -15.94
N GLY A 56 -15.47 11.00 -15.02
CA GLY A 56 -16.29 11.05 -13.80
C GLY A 56 -15.76 10.20 -12.64
N LYS A 57 -14.59 9.55 -12.80
CA LYS A 57 -13.97 8.76 -11.73
C LYS A 57 -13.39 9.69 -10.65
N PRO A 58 -13.44 9.31 -9.37
CA PRO A 58 -12.74 10.02 -8.30
C PRO A 58 -11.25 10.20 -8.59
N ARG A 59 -10.70 11.39 -8.26
CA ARG A 59 -9.26 11.65 -8.38
C ARG A 59 -8.49 10.88 -7.31
N ILE A 60 -7.46 10.14 -7.74
CA ILE A 60 -6.56 9.40 -6.86
C ILE A 60 -5.16 10.03 -6.91
N LEU A 61 -4.52 10.14 -5.73
CA LEU A 61 -3.10 10.40 -5.59
C LEU A 61 -2.42 9.15 -5.02
N LEU A 62 -1.60 8.47 -5.82
CA LEU A 62 -0.77 7.38 -5.36
C LEU A 62 0.48 7.93 -4.68
N VAL A 63 0.77 7.44 -3.48
CA VAL A 63 1.86 7.90 -2.63
C VAL A 63 2.75 6.71 -2.30
N THR A 64 4.02 6.83 -2.64
CA THR A 64 5.08 5.88 -2.29
C THR A 64 6.24 6.66 -1.68
N GLY A 65 7.20 5.96 -1.08
CA GLY A 65 8.42 6.60 -0.62
C GLY A 65 9.53 5.63 -0.29
N SER A 66 10.73 6.16 -0.16
CA SER A 66 11.93 5.46 0.28
C SER A 66 12.79 6.43 1.09
N GLN A 67 13.79 5.91 1.80
CA GLN A 67 14.71 6.74 2.57
C GLN A 67 15.51 7.71 1.66
N PRO A 68 15.94 8.89 2.17
CA PRO A 68 16.70 9.89 1.40
C PRO A 68 18.11 9.42 1.02
N GLY A 69 18.72 8.61 1.87
CA GLY A 69 20.06 8.09 1.68
C GLY A 69 20.09 6.87 0.75
N PRO A 70 21.27 6.53 0.21
CA PRO A 70 21.45 5.28 -0.52
C PRO A 70 21.10 4.08 0.34
N CYS A 71 20.70 2.99 -0.29
CA CYS A 71 20.44 1.72 0.39
C CYS A 71 21.73 1.14 0.99
N ASP A 72 21.61 0.42 2.12
CA ASP A 72 22.71 -0.36 2.71
C ASP A 72 23.23 -1.40 1.71
N ASN A 73 22.28 -2.02 0.98
CA ASN A 73 22.56 -2.88 -0.16
C ASN A 73 22.49 -2.04 -1.45
N PRO A 74 23.59 -1.85 -2.21
CA PRO A 74 23.57 -1.04 -3.43
C PRO A 74 22.60 -1.53 -4.52
N LEU A 75 22.28 -2.83 -4.54
CA LEU A 75 21.25 -3.35 -5.46
C LEU A 75 19.85 -2.89 -5.06
N GLY A 76 19.63 -2.54 -3.79
CA GLY A 76 18.36 -2.03 -3.29
C GLY A 76 17.88 -0.81 -4.06
N ASP A 77 18.76 0.16 -4.34
CA ASP A 77 18.43 1.36 -5.12
C ASP A 77 17.97 1.02 -6.54
N HIS A 78 18.54 -0.02 -7.15
CA HIS A 78 18.10 -0.48 -8.47
C HIS A 78 16.67 -1.03 -8.43
N TYR A 79 16.31 -1.79 -7.39
CA TYR A 79 14.95 -2.30 -7.24
C TYR A 79 13.94 -1.24 -6.81
N LEU A 80 14.36 -0.22 -6.06
CA LEU A 80 13.55 0.98 -5.81
C LEU A 80 13.22 1.69 -7.12
N LEU A 81 14.21 1.90 -7.99
CA LEU A 81 14.00 2.49 -9.31
C LEU A 81 13.02 1.67 -10.17
N LYS A 82 13.18 0.34 -10.19
CA LYS A 82 12.26 -0.56 -10.92
C LYS A 82 10.84 -0.50 -10.37
N SER A 83 10.68 -0.46 -9.06
CA SER A 83 9.39 -0.29 -8.39
C SER A 83 8.73 1.05 -8.74
N THR A 84 9.49 2.15 -8.73
CA THR A 84 8.99 3.47 -9.14
C THR A 84 8.57 3.48 -10.60
N LYS A 85 9.37 2.91 -11.52
CA LYS A 85 8.97 2.76 -12.94
C LYS A 85 7.65 1.98 -13.06
N ASN A 86 7.53 0.84 -12.37
CA ASN A 86 6.32 0.02 -12.38
C ASN A 86 5.08 0.84 -11.98
N LYS A 87 5.18 1.62 -10.89
CA LYS A 87 4.10 2.51 -10.44
C LYS A 87 3.81 3.63 -11.43
N ILE A 88 4.84 4.24 -12.05
CA ILE A 88 4.68 5.25 -13.10
C ILE A 88 3.89 4.69 -14.28
N ASP A 89 4.22 3.48 -14.73
CA ASP A 89 3.55 2.84 -15.87
C ASP A 89 2.07 2.59 -15.57
N TYR A 90 1.75 2.03 -14.40
CA TYR A 90 0.36 1.83 -13.97
C TYR A 90 -0.39 3.17 -13.87
N CYS A 91 0.16 4.14 -13.11
CA CYS A 91 -0.49 5.42 -12.88
C CYS A 91 -0.77 6.17 -14.20
N ARG A 92 0.14 6.09 -15.18
CA ARG A 92 -0.04 6.67 -16.51
C ARG A 92 -1.21 6.06 -17.28
N PHE A 93 -1.48 4.76 -17.13
CA PHE A 93 -2.60 4.10 -17.83
C PHE A 93 -3.95 4.37 -17.18
N HIS A 94 -3.95 4.68 -15.88
CA HIS A 94 -5.15 4.80 -15.05
C HIS A 94 -5.50 6.24 -14.66
N ASP A 95 -4.82 7.24 -15.24
CA ASP A 95 -5.02 8.66 -14.97
C ASP A 95 -4.84 9.00 -13.47
N ILE A 96 -3.84 8.40 -12.83
CA ILE A 96 -3.49 8.57 -11.41
C ILE A 96 -2.23 9.44 -11.29
N GLU A 97 -2.27 10.41 -10.39
CA GLU A 97 -1.08 11.20 -10.04
C GLU A 97 -0.22 10.44 -9.03
N ILE A 98 1.11 10.62 -9.09
CA ILE A 98 2.06 9.94 -8.20
C ILE A 98 2.94 10.92 -7.44
N VAL A 99 3.10 10.69 -6.14
CA VAL A 99 4.09 11.33 -5.27
C VAL A 99 5.06 10.26 -4.77
N HIS A 100 6.35 10.43 -5.08
CA HIS A 100 7.42 9.65 -4.47
C HIS A 100 8.14 10.51 -3.44
N ASN A 101 7.90 10.24 -2.16
CA ASN A 101 8.55 10.96 -1.07
C ASN A 101 9.95 10.38 -0.77
N LEU A 102 10.94 11.26 -0.67
CA LEU A 102 12.29 10.94 -0.21
C LEU A 102 12.66 11.69 1.07
N ALA A 103 11.76 12.50 1.63
CA ALA A 103 12.04 13.34 2.79
C ALA A 103 11.50 12.73 4.10
N HIS A 104 12.24 12.91 5.19
CA HIS A 104 11.70 12.74 6.54
C HIS A 104 10.99 14.03 6.95
N LEU A 105 9.66 13.98 7.08
CA LEU A 105 8.85 15.13 7.49
C LEU A 105 8.75 15.28 9.01
N ASP A 106 9.13 14.25 9.74
CA ASP A 106 9.05 14.16 11.20
C ASP A 106 10.23 13.33 11.71
N ASN A 107 10.85 13.78 12.80
CA ASN A 107 12.03 13.12 13.39
C ASN A 107 11.66 11.96 14.31
N GLU A 108 10.44 11.93 14.85
CA GLU A 108 9.93 10.91 15.76
C GLU A 108 9.30 9.74 14.99
N LEU A 109 8.56 10.04 13.92
CA LEU A 109 7.94 9.03 13.05
C LEU A 109 8.86 8.61 11.90
N ALA A 110 9.90 7.83 12.25
CA ALA A 110 10.83 7.23 11.29
C ALA A 110 10.42 5.83 10.84
N GLY A 111 11.04 5.34 9.75
CA GLY A 111 10.80 4.00 9.19
C GLY A 111 9.40 3.86 8.60
N TYR A 112 8.72 2.73 8.84
CA TYR A 112 7.37 2.48 8.33
C TYR A 112 6.33 3.51 8.81
N TRP A 113 6.58 4.16 9.94
CA TRP A 113 5.72 5.22 10.49
C TRP A 113 5.76 6.55 9.71
N ALA A 114 6.78 6.78 8.87
CA ALA A 114 6.96 8.03 8.15
C ALA A 114 5.82 8.33 7.14
N LYS A 115 5.02 7.33 6.79
CA LYS A 115 3.85 7.49 5.92
C LYS A 115 2.75 8.34 6.59
N LEU A 116 2.54 8.26 7.91
CA LEU A 116 1.45 8.99 8.58
C LEU A 116 1.55 10.53 8.42
N PRO A 117 2.68 11.20 8.76
CA PRO A 117 2.79 12.64 8.61
C PRO A 117 2.71 13.08 7.14
N LEU A 118 3.24 12.27 6.22
CA LEU A 118 3.14 12.50 4.78
C LEU A 118 1.70 12.44 4.29
N LEU A 119 0.94 11.40 4.65
CA LEU A 119 -0.46 11.24 4.27
C LEU A 119 -1.29 12.41 4.79
N ARG A 120 -1.15 12.78 6.08
CA ARG A 120 -1.82 13.96 6.64
C ARG A 120 -1.48 15.22 5.85
N ARG A 121 -0.20 15.43 5.52
CA ARG A 121 0.25 16.61 4.77
C ARG A 121 -0.38 16.66 3.38
N LEU A 122 -0.40 15.55 2.65
CA LEU A 122 -0.97 15.48 1.31
C LEU A 122 -2.49 15.67 1.33
N MET A 123 -3.21 15.11 2.31
CA MET A 123 -4.66 15.35 2.47
C MET A 123 -4.99 16.83 2.57
N LEU A 124 -4.23 17.57 3.40
CA LEU A 124 -4.47 18.99 3.64
C LEU A 124 -3.99 19.88 2.49
N SER A 125 -2.95 19.46 1.76
CA SER A 125 -2.39 20.21 0.63
C SER A 125 -3.15 19.98 -0.69
N HIS A 126 -3.87 18.86 -0.82
CA HIS A 126 -4.58 18.46 -2.03
C HIS A 126 -6.09 18.26 -1.77
N PRO A 127 -6.85 19.33 -1.49
CA PRO A 127 -8.29 19.24 -1.29
C PRO A 127 -9.05 18.74 -2.53
N GLU A 128 -8.46 18.80 -3.72
CA GLU A 128 -8.99 18.20 -4.95
C GLU A 128 -8.88 16.67 -5.00
N VAL A 129 -7.98 16.05 -4.24
CA VAL A 129 -7.83 14.60 -4.24
C VAL A 129 -8.95 13.97 -3.42
N GLU A 130 -9.66 12.99 -3.99
CA GLU A 130 -10.71 12.24 -3.27
C GLU A 130 -10.12 11.05 -2.53
N TRP A 131 -9.18 10.34 -3.14
CA TRP A 131 -8.51 9.18 -2.56
C TRP A 131 -7.00 9.36 -2.55
N ILE A 132 -6.39 9.16 -1.39
CA ILE A 132 -4.95 8.99 -1.26
C ILE A 132 -4.66 7.52 -1.12
N TRP A 133 -3.87 6.98 -2.03
CA TRP A 133 -3.50 5.57 -2.06
C TRP A 133 -2.04 5.41 -1.67
N TRP A 134 -1.79 4.93 -0.45
CA TRP A 134 -0.45 4.56 -0.03
C TRP A 134 -0.06 3.23 -0.65
N MET A 135 1.15 3.13 -1.20
CA MET A 135 1.74 1.88 -1.68
C MET A 135 3.23 1.83 -1.33
N ASP A 136 3.64 0.78 -0.61
CA ASP A 136 5.03 0.57 -0.19
C ASP A 136 5.97 0.44 -1.41
N SER A 137 7.25 0.79 -1.20
CA SER A 137 8.27 0.72 -2.24
C SER A 137 8.56 -0.70 -2.72
N ASP A 138 8.29 -1.73 -1.92
CA ASP A 138 8.45 -3.15 -2.25
C ASP A 138 7.13 -3.82 -2.66
N ALA A 139 6.06 -3.05 -2.87
CA ALA A 139 4.85 -3.50 -3.56
C ALA A 139 4.90 -3.11 -5.04
N LEU A 140 4.60 -4.06 -5.93
CA LEU A 140 4.55 -3.83 -7.38
C LEU A 140 3.15 -4.13 -7.91
N PHE A 141 2.70 -3.32 -8.86
CA PHE A 141 1.58 -3.69 -9.73
C PHE A 141 1.99 -4.86 -10.59
N THR A 142 1.18 -5.91 -10.60
CA THR A 142 1.37 -7.10 -11.41
C THR A 142 0.17 -7.36 -12.33
N ASP A 143 -0.97 -6.72 -12.08
CA ASP A 143 -2.04 -6.54 -13.05
C ASP A 143 -2.08 -5.07 -13.50
N MET A 144 -1.57 -4.81 -14.71
CA MET A 144 -1.59 -3.47 -15.27
C MET A 144 -3.00 -3.08 -15.72
N ALA A 145 -3.87 -4.04 -16.07
CA ALA A 145 -5.20 -3.78 -16.63
C ALA A 145 -6.29 -3.59 -15.59
N PHE A 146 -6.12 -4.17 -14.41
CA PHE A 146 -7.10 -4.08 -13.34
C PHE A 146 -7.31 -2.63 -12.89
N GLU A 147 -8.57 -2.23 -12.77
CA GLU A 147 -9.00 -0.95 -12.20
C GLU A 147 -9.65 -1.19 -10.84
N LEU A 148 -9.34 -0.33 -9.87
CA LEU A 148 -10.00 -0.34 -8.56
C LEU A 148 -11.52 -0.17 -8.72
N PRO A 149 -12.36 -1.04 -8.13
CA PRO A 149 -13.82 -0.95 -8.22
C PRO A 149 -14.37 0.11 -7.25
N LEU A 150 -14.01 1.38 -7.44
CA LEU A 150 -14.23 2.47 -6.46
C LEU A 150 -15.69 2.66 -6.02
N SER A 151 -16.67 2.36 -6.88
CA SER A 151 -18.10 2.43 -6.53
C SER A 151 -18.49 1.48 -5.39
N ARG A 152 -17.75 0.38 -5.20
CA ARG A 152 -17.92 -0.52 -4.05
C ARG A 152 -17.63 0.19 -2.72
N TYR A 153 -16.86 1.27 -2.76
CA TYR A 153 -16.29 1.94 -1.59
C TYR A 153 -16.97 3.27 -1.25
N ASP A 154 -18.08 3.61 -1.90
CA ASP A 154 -18.75 4.91 -1.76
C ASP A 154 -19.08 5.29 -0.31
N ASN A 155 -19.42 4.30 0.53
CA ASN A 155 -19.78 4.53 1.94
C ASN A 155 -18.62 4.35 2.94
N HIS A 156 -17.40 4.11 2.45
CA HIS A 156 -16.21 3.82 3.24
C HIS A 156 -15.13 4.90 3.05
N ASN A 157 -14.22 4.98 4.02
CA ASN A 157 -13.14 5.96 4.05
C ASN A 157 -11.75 5.31 4.12
N LEU A 158 -11.64 4.07 4.61
CA LEU A 158 -10.41 3.27 4.56
C LEU A 158 -10.68 1.97 3.82
N ILE A 159 -9.94 1.71 2.75
CA ILE A 159 -9.96 0.44 2.02
C ILE A 159 -8.62 -0.24 2.22
N ILE A 160 -8.62 -1.44 2.79
CA ILE A 160 -7.41 -2.15 3.18
C ILE A 160 -7.57 -3.64 2.93
N HIS A 161 -6.53 -4.28 2.39
CA HIS A 161 -6.55 -5.72 2.18
C HIS A 161 -6.51 -6.46 3.52
N GLY A 162 -7.30 -7.51 3.67
CA GLY A 162 -7.24 -8.36 4.84
C GLY A 162 -8.31 -9.44 4.90
N TYR A 163 -8.35 -10.16 6.02
CA TYR A 163 -9.29 -11.26 6.21
C TYR A 163 -10.06 -11.07 7.51
N GLN A 164 -11.39 -11.12 7.43
CA GLN A 164 -12.26 -10.86 8.58
C GLN A 164 -12.07 -11.89 9.70
N ASP A 165 -11.86 -13.17 9.39
CA ASP A 165 -11.61 -14.22 10.38
C ASP A 165 -10.27 -13.98 11.11
N LEU A 166 -9.23 -13.59 10.36
CA LEU A 166 -7.94 -13.24 10.95
C LEU A 166 -8.06 -12.03 11.87
N LEU A 167 -8.88 -11.04 11.49
CA LEU A 167 -9.06 -9.82 12.27
C LEU A 167 -9.90 -10.07 13.52
N PHE A 168 -11.16 -10.49 13.37
CA PHE A 168 -12.14 -10.50 14.45
C PHE A 168 -12.14 -11.76 15.29
N GLU A 169 -11.75 -12.91 14.73
CA GLU A 169 -11.76 -14.18 15.48
C GLU A 169 -10.38 -14.50 16.03
N LYS A 170 -9.34 -14.33 15.21
CA LYS A 170 -7.97 -14.73 15.57
C LYS A 170 -7.14 -13.60 16.15
N HIS A 171 -7.55 -12.34 15.98
CA HIS A 171 -6.79 -11.14 16.38
C HIS A 171 -5.33 -11.19 15.87
N SER A 172 -5.15 -11.61 14.63
CA SER A 172 -3.82 -11.83 14.05
C SER A 172 -3.16 -10.51 13.64
N TRP A 173 -1.86 -10.38 13.88
CA TRP A 173 -1.09 -9.20 13.45
C TRP A 173 -0.91 -9.07 11.92
N ILE A 174 -1.23 -10.12 11.18
CA ILE A 174 -1.25 -10.14 9.70
C ILE A 174 -2.68 -10.12 9.15
N ALA A 175 -3.68 -9.77 9.98
CA ALA A 175 -5.07 -9.76 9.55
C ALA A 175 -5.37 -8.72 8.46
N LEU A 176 -4.64 -7.60 8.47
CA LEU A 176 -4.70 -6.52 7.48
C LEU A 176 -3.28 -6.20 7.01
N ASN A 177 -3.13 -5.57 5.84
CA ASN A 177 -1.82 -5.08 5.37
C ASN A 177 -1.81 -3.57 5.10
N THR A 178 -0.89 -2.85 5.74
CA THR A 178 -0.76 -1.38 5.59
C THR A 178 0.28 -0.96 4.56
N GLY A 179 0.68 -1.88 3.68
CA GLY A 179 1.58 -1.58 2.56
C GLY A 179 0.88 -1.24 1.25
N SER A 180 -0.45 -1.42 1.18
CA SER A 180 -1.27 -0.92 0.08
C SER A 180 -2.70 -0.69 0.57
N PHE A 181 -3.10 0.57 0.70
CA PHE A 181 -4.43 0.94 1.20
C PHE A 181 -4.85 2.33 0.71
N LEU A 182 -6.16 2.60 0.73
CA LEU A 182 -6.73 3.87 0.31
C LEU A 182 -7.36 4.61 1.48
N PHE A 183 -7.10 5.92 1.58
CA PHE A 183 -7.84 6.85 2.44
C PHE A 183 -8.66 7.83 1.62
N ARG A 184 -9.92 8.02 2.00
CA ARG A 184 -10.73 9.13 1.50
C ARG A 184 -10.25 10.43 2.14
N ASN A 185 -10.13 11.52 1.36
CA ASN A 185 -9.77 12.84 1.88
C ASN A 185 -10.95 13.49 2.61
N CYS A 186 -11.08 13.16 3.90
CA CYS A 186 -12.18 13.59 4.77
C CYS A 186 -11.72 13.76 6.22
N GLN A 187 -12.56 14.39 7.04
CA GLN A 187 -12.32 14.60 8.47
C GLN A 187 -12.04 13.28 9.19
N TRP A 188 -12.83 12.23 8.90
CA TRP A 188 -12.69 10.92 9.52
C TRP A 188 -11.28 10.33 9.35
N SER A 189 -10.69 10.48 8.16
CA SER A 189 -9.34 9.97 7.88
C SER A 189 -8.26 10.77 8.61
N LEU A 190 -8.44 12.09 8.78
CA LEU A 190 -7.54 12.91 9.60
C LEU A 190 -7.59 12.48 11.08
N ASP A 191 -8.79 12.19 11.58
CA ASP A 191 -9.01 11.74 12.95
C ASP A 191 -8.40 10.34 13.18
N LEU A 192 -8.53 9.45 12.20
CA LEU A 192 -7.92 8.12 12.26
C LEU A 192 -6.39 8.21 12.25
N LEU A 193 -5.79 9.04 11.38
CA LEU A 193 -4.33 9.25 11.37
C LEU A 193 -3.84 9.75 12.74
N ALA A 194 -4.56 10.69 13.35
CA ALA A 194 -4.24 11.19 14.69
C ALA A 194 -4.36 10.10 15.78
N ALA A 195 -5.34 9.19 15.68
CA ALA A 195 -5.51 8.07 16.60
C ALA A 195 -4.52 6.92 16.36
N TRP A 196 -3.95 6.81 15.16
CA TRP A 196 -3.01 5.76 14.77
C TRP A 196 -1.56 6.09 15.13
N ALA A 197 -1.16 7.36 15.01
CA ALA A 197 0.18 7.86 15.33
C ALA A 197 0.72 7.60 16.76
N PRO A 198 -0.08 7.51 17.85
CA PRO A 198 0.41 7.48 19.22
C PRO A 198 1.44 6.38 19.57
N MET A 199 1.43 5.25 18.87
CA MET A 199 2.38 4.15 19.07
C MET A 199 3.67 4.29 18.24
N GLY A 200 3.77 5.33 17.41
CA GLY A 200 4.82 5.51 16.42
C GLY A 200 6.09 6.24 16.86
N PRO A 201 6.11 7.18 17.81
CA PRO A 201 7.34 7.90 18.17
C PRO A 201 8.45 6.97 18.62
N LYS A 202 9.61 7.03 17.95
CA LYS A 202 10.75 6.12 18.17
C LYS A 202 11.29 6.15 19.62
N GLY A 203 12.04 5.11 20.00
CA GLY A 203 12.57 4.95 21.35
C GLY A 203 11.51 4.41 22.31
N PHE A 204 11.50 4.92 23.56
CA PHE A 204 10.70 4.37 24.66
C PHE A 204 9.22 4.13 24.31
N ILE A 205 8.56 5.07 23.62
CA ILE A 205 7.14 4.94 23.27
C ILE A 205 6.93 3.74 22.33
N ARG A 206 7.65 3.68 21.21
CA ARG A 206 7.52 2.60 20.23
C ARG A 206 7.94 1.23 20.79
N GLU A 207 8.95 1.19 21.66
CA GLU A 207 9.39 -0.04 22.33
C GLU A 207 8.32 -0.59 23.28
N GLU A 208 7.75 0.25 24.15
CA GLU A 208 6.68 -0.17 25.07
C GLU A 208 5.39 -0.52 24.31
N ALA A 209 5.03 0.26 23.29
CA ALA A 209 3.91 -0.07 22.42
C ALA A 209 4.11 -1.43 21.73
N GLY A 210 5.34 -1.77 21.33
CA GLY A 210 5.67 -3.08 20.76
C GLY A 210 5.36 -4.23 21.72
N LYS A 211 5.61 -4.06 23.02
CA LYS A 211 5.26 -5.05 24.05
C LYS A 211 3.74 -5.20 24.20
N ILE A 212 3.01 -4.08 24.19
CA ILE A 212 1.54 -4.07 24.23
C ILE A 212 0.96 -4.83 23.03
N LEU A 213 1.45 -4.51 21.82
CA LEU A 213 0.99 -5.14 20.58
C LEU A 213 1.31 -6.64 20.54
N THR A 214 2.50 -7.03 21.00
CA THR A 214 2.90 -8.45 21.07
C THR A 214 2.04 -9.24 22.06
N ALA A 215 1.65 -8.62 23.17
CA ALA A 215 0.76 -9.25 24.16
C ALA A 215 -0.70 -9.34 23.66
N TYR A 216 -1.14 -8.39 22.84
CA TYR A 216 -2.53 -8.31 22.35
C TYR A 216 -2.78 -9.12 21.07
N LEU A 217 -1.84 -9.11 20.12
CA LEU A 217 -2.04 -9.67 18.78
C LEU A 217 -1.42 -11.06 18.63
N LYS A 218 -2.22 -11.99 18.11
CA LYS A 218 -1.82 -13.37 17.90
C LYS A 218 -0.75 -13.49 16.81
N GLY A 219 0.33 -14.18 17.15
CA GLY A 219 1.41 -14.53 16.22
C GLY A 219 2.39 -13.40 15.93
N ARG A 220 2.25 -12.23 16.58
CA ARG A 220 3.20 -11.13 16.45
C ARG A 220 4.52 -11.48 17.14
N PRO A 221 5.69 -11.42 16.47
CA PRO A 221 6.97 -11.58 17.14
C PRO A 221 7.29 -10.38 18.04
N ALA A 222 8.28 -10.54 18.93
CA ALA A 222 8.70 -9.46 19.83
C ALA A 222 9.66 -8.49 19.11
N PHE A 223 9.14 -7.30 18.79
CA PHE A 223 9.89 -6.17 18.24
C PHE A 223 9.11 -4.87 18.50
N GLU A 224 9.74 -3.72 18.22
CA GLU A 224 9.14 -2.38 18.29
C GLU A 224 7.76 -2.30 17.61
N ALA A 225 6.90 -1.37 18.03
CA ALA A 225 5.62 -1.15 17.36
C ALA A 225 5.78 -0.79 15.88
N ASP A 226 4.95 -1.42 15.05
CA ASP A 226 4.78 -1.15 13.62
C ASP A 226 3.39 -0.60 13.33
N ASP A 227 3.27 0.13 12.22
CA ASP A 227 2.03 0.80 11.82
C ASP A 227 0.90 -0.23 11.58
N GLN A 228 1.18 -1.39 10.97
CA GLN A 228 0.19 -2.42 10.70
C GLN A 228 -0.48 -2.95 11.98
N SER A 229 0.35 -3.39 12.93
CA SER A 229 -0.09 -3.92 14.22
C SER A 229 -0.83 -2.86 15.03
N ALA A 230 -0.34 -1.61 15.02
CA ALA A 230 -1.00 -0.51 15.70
C ALA A 230 -2.39 -0.21 15.12
N LEU A 231 -2.56 -0.27 13.79
CA LEU A 231 -3.85 -0.09 13.15
C LEU A 231 -4.81 -1.23 13.51
N ILE A 232 -4.36 -2.48 13.43
CA ILE A 232 -5.16 -3.66 13.80
C ILE A 232 -5.62 -3.54 15.26
N HIS A 233 -4.71 -3.21 16.18
CA HIS A 233 -5.04 -2.99 17.58
C HIS A 233 -6.06 -1.85 17.76
N LEU A 234 -5.89 -0.72 17.07
CA LEU A 234 -6.83 0.42 17.12
C LEU A 234 -8.23 0.01 16.64
N LEU A 235 -8.32 -0.68 15.51
CA LEU A 235 -9.59 -1.11 14.92
C LEU A 235 -10.31 -2.16 15.77
N LEU A 236 -9.57 -3.05 16.44
CA LEU A 236 -10.14 -4.02 17.37
C LEU A 236 -10.59 -3.38 18.69
N SER A 237 -9.76 -2.51 19.27
CA SER A 237 -10.03 -1.87 20.56
C SER A 237 -11.08 -0.75 20.50
N GLN A 238 -11.26 -0.12 19.34
CA GLN A 238 -12.23 0.96 19.13
C GLN A 238 -13.16 0.66 17.95
N LYS A 239 -13.61 -0.60 17.84
CA LYS A 239 -14.42 -1.12 16.73
C LYS A 239 -15.63 -0.23 16.42
N GLU A 240 -16.41 0.12 17.43
CA GLU A 240 -17.64 0.93 17.28
C GLU A 240 -17.38 2.33 16.70
N LYS A 241 -16.17 2.86 16.88
CA LYS A 241 -15.80 4.20 16.42
C LYS A 241 -15.32 4.22 14.96
N TRP A 242 -14.65 3.15 14.51
CA TRP A 242 -13.91 3.19 13.24
C TRP A 242 -14.45 2.22 12.19
N MET A 243 -14.89 1.02 12.59
CA MET A 243 -15.08 -0.07 11.63
C MET A 243 -16.25 0.13 10.68
N ASP A 244 -17.19 1.03 10.97
CA ASP A 244 -18.30 1.38 10.07
C ASP A 244 -17.82 2.04 8.76
N LYS A 245 -16.62 2.63 8.76
CA LYS A 245 -16.00 3.28 7.59
C LYS A 245 -14.80 2.52 7.02
N VAL A 246 -14.48 1.33 7.54
CA VAL A 246 -13.39 0.49 7.06
C VAL A 246 -13.92 -0.64 6.19
N TYR A 247 -13.45 -0.72 4.95
CA TYR A 247 -13.71 -1.85 4.07
C TYR A 247 -12.50 -2.79 4.08
N ILE A 248 -12.72 -4.04 4.50
CA ILE A 248 -11.71 -5.11 4.45
C ILE A 248 -11.86 -5.81 3.11
N GLU A 249 -10.95 -5.53 2.18
CA GLU A 249 -10.97 -6.09 0.83
C GLU A 249 -10.21 -7.43 0.78
N ASN A 250 -10.84 -8.42 0.15
CA ASN A 250 -10.27 -9.76 -0.02
C ASN A 250 -10.70 -10.44 -1.33
N SER A 251 -11.42 -9.73 -2.21
CA SER A 251 -11.87 -10.25 -3.51
C SER A 251 -10.84 -10.08 -4.62
N TYR A 252 -9.80 -9.29 -4.38
CA TYR A 252 -8.63 -9.14 -5.25
C TYR A 252 -7.43 -8.75 -4.38
N TYR A 253 -6.22 -8.90 -4.92
CA TYR A 253 -4.99 -8.61 -4.20
C TYR A 253 -4.65 -7.12 -4.21
N LEU A 254 -5.41 -6.30 -3.47
CA LEU A 254 -4.94 -4.95 -3.11
C LEU A 254 -3.58 -5.00 -2.41
N HIS A 255 -3.33 -6.10 -1.69
CA HIS A 255 -2.01 -6.58 -1.28
C HIS A 255 -1.95 -8.10 -1.50
N GLY A 256 -0.99 -8.58 -2.29
CA GLY A 256 -0.74 -10.00 -2.50
C GLY A 256 0.61 -10.44 -1.93
N PHE A 257 0.62 -11.41 -1.03
CA PHE A 257 1.84 -11.90 -0.41
C PHE A 257 2.71 -12.67 -1.43
N TRP A 258 3.88 -12.10 -1.75
CA TRP A 258 4.71 -12.53 -2.89
C TRP A 258 5.04 -14.02 -2.91
N ALA A 259 5.35 -14.63 -1.76
CA ALA A 259 5.83 -16.01 -1.70
C ALA A 259 4.77 -17.03 -2.14
N GLY A 260 3.48 -16.67 -2.11
CA GLY A 260 2.38 -17.52 -2.62
C GLY A 260 2.02 -17.27 -4.09
N LEU A 261 2.64 -16.27 -4.73
CA LEU A 261 2.26 -15.76 -6.05
C LEU A 261 3.36 -15.93 -7.10
N VAL A 262 4.62 -15.59 -6.76
CA VAL A 262 5.68 -15.43 -7.76
C VAL A 262 6.05 -16.70 -8.53
N ASP A 263 5.81 -17.87 -7.92
CA ASP A 263 6.10 -19.17 -8.51
C ASP A 263 4.96 -19.63 -9.47
N LYS A 264 3.83 -18.91 -9.51
CA LYS A 264 2.65 -19.22 -10.34
C LYS A 264 2.55 -18.35 -11.59
N TYR A 265 3.46 -17.40 -11.80
CA TYR A 265 3.34 -16.44 -12.91
C TYR A 265 3.31 -17.08 -14.29
N GLU A 266 4.11 -18.13 -14.53
CA GLU A 266 4.08 -18.85 -15.80
C GLU A 266 2.72 -19.52 -16.03
N GLU A 267 2.14 -20.15 -14.99
CA GLU A 267 0.79 -20.74 -15.04
C GLU A 267 -0.28 -19.68 -15.32
N MET A 268 -0.19 -18.51 -14.67
CA MET A 268 -1.09 -17.39 -14.90
C MET A 268 -0.99 -16.86 -16.33
N MET A 269 0.23 -16.75 -16.88
CA MET A 269 0.46 -16.33 -18.27
C MET A 269 -0.06 -17.31 -19.31
N GLU A 270 -0.16 -18.60 -18.97
CA GLU A 270 -0.65 -19.65 -19.84
C GLU A 270 -2.18 -19.78 -19.81
N ASN A 271 -2.77 -19.68 -18.61
CA ASN A 271 -4.18 -20.02 -18.40
C ASN A 271 -5.11 -18.82 -18.20
N HIS A 272 -4.55 -17.63 -17.97
CA HIS A 272 -5.29 -16.44 -17.57
C HIS A 272 -4.82 -15.18 -18.31
N HIS A 273 -5.39 -14.04 -17.92
CA HIS A 273 -5.10 -12.74 -18.50
C HIS A 273 -5.17 -11.62 -17.44
N PRO A 274 -4.48 -10.49 -17.67
CA PRO A 274 -4.63 -9.30 -16.85
C PRO A 274 -6.07 -8.75 -16.89
N GLY A 275 -6.45 -8.03 -15.84
CA GLY A 275 -7.75 -7.43 -15.61
C GLY A 275 -8.56 -8.12 -14.51
N LEU A 276 -8.03 -9.20 -13.91
CA LEU A 276 -8.73 -10.01 -12.91
C LEU A 276 -8.41 -9.56 -11.48
N GLY A 277 -7.16 -9.16 -11.23
CA GLY A 277 -6.68 -8.65 -9.95
C GLY A 277 -6.54 -9.65 -8.79
N ASP A 278 -6.99 -10.91 -8.96
CA ASP A 278 -7.06 -11.95 -7.92
C ASP A 278 -6.02 -13.08 -8.12
N GLU A 279 -6.26 -14.29 -7.58
CA GLU A 279 -5.34 -15.43 -7.72
C GLU A 279 -5.05 -15.88 -9.15
N ARG A 280 -5.89 -15.50 -10.11
CA ARG A 280 -5.69 -15.79 -11.53
C ARG A 280 -4.71 -14.81 -12.18
N TRP A 281 -4.68 -13.58 -11.69
CA TRP A 281 -3.73 -12.55 -12.10
C TRP A 281 -3.65 -11.46 -11.01
N PRO A 282 -2.66 -11.51 -10.10
CA PRO A 282 -2.70 -10.69 -8.89
C PRO A 282 -2.54 -9.21 -9.23
N PHE A 283 -3.35 -8.37 -8.58
CA PHE A 283 -3.26 -6.92 -8.78
C PHE A 283 -1.94 -6.36 -8.26
N VAL A 284 -1.62 -6.63 -7.00
CA VAL A 284 -0.39 -6.22 -6.33
C VAL A 284 0.37 -7.43 -5.84
N THR A 285 1.66 -7.52 -6.17
CA THR A 285 2.61 -8.43 -5.52
C THR A 285 3.49 -7.64 -4.57
N HIS A 286 3.40 -7.93 -3.27
CA HIS A 286 4.06 -7.21 -2.20
C HIS A 286 5.13 -8.07 -1.51
N PHE A 287 6.38 -7.60 -1.57
CA PHE A 287 7.59 -8.30 -1.09
C PHE A 287 7.87 -8.13 0.41
N VAL A 288 6.81 -8.28 1.22
CA VAL A 288 6.89 -8.19 2.69
C VAL A 288 8.01 -9.09 3.22
N GLY A 289 8.87 -8.50 4.05
CA GLY A 289 10.01 -9.18 4.69
C GLY A 289 11.28 -9.24 3.84
N CYS A 290 11.26 -8.88 2.55
CA CYS A 290 12.46 -8.89 1.72
C CYS A 290 13.43 -7.74 2.01
N LYS A 291 12.90 -6.56 2.36
CA LYS A 291 13.68 -5.37 2.75
C LYS A 291 14.89 -5.10 1.83
N PRO A 292 14.70 -4.98 0.49
CA PRO A 292 15.79 -4.98 -0.50
C PRO A 292 16.81 -3.85 -0.30
N CYS A 293 16.41 -2.79 0.39
CA CYS A 293 17.23 -1.63 0.68
C CYS A 293 17.99 -1.69 2.02
N GLY A 294 17.49 -2.50 2.96
CA GLY A 294 18.09 -2.65 4.29
C GLY A 294 19.12 -3.78 4.33
N SER A 295 19.78 -3.89 5.47
CA SER A 295 20.81 -4.90 5.76
C SER A 295 20.27 -6.19 6.38
N TYR A 296 19.00 -6.23 6.78
CA TYR A 296 18.34 -7.39 7.39
C TYR A 296 16.97 -7.64 6.76
N GLY A 297 16.69 -8.89 6.37
CA GLY A 297 15.42 -9.35 5.79
C GLY A 297 15.03 -10.71 6.36
N ASP A 298 13.73 -11.01 6.34
CA ASP A 298 13.16 -12.27 6.87
C ASP A 298 13.34 -13.44 5.88
N TYR A 299 13.73 -13.13 4.64
CA TYR A 299 13.92 -14.08 3.54
C TYR A 299 15.32 -13.95 2.93
N PRO A 300 15.85 -15.02 2.30
CA PRO A 300 17.13 -14.94 1.59
C PRO A 300 17.11 -13.87 0.49
N VAL A 301 18.09 -12.96 0.53
CA VAL A 301 18.19 -11.81 -0.40
C VAL A 301 18.13 -12.27 -1.86
N ASP A 302 18.85 -13.33 -2.22
CA ASP A 302 18.84 -13.85 -3.60
C ASP A 302 17.46 -14.29 -4.07
N ARG A 303 16.66 -14.92 -3.18
CA ARG A 303 15.27 -15.31 -3.51
C ARG A 303 14.41 -14.08 -3.71
N CYS A 304 14.55 -13.08 -2.83
CA CYS A 304 13.82 -11.83 -2.92
C CYS A 304 14.12 -11.10 -4.23
N LEU A 305 15.40 -10.84 -4.54
CA LEU A 305 15.78 -10.09 -5.73
C LEU A 305 15.35 -10.82 -7.02
N LYS A 306 15.56 -12.13 -7.12
CA LYS A 306 15.05 -12.92 -8.26
C LYS A 306 13.53 -12.86 -8.41
N SER A 307 12.81 -12.92 -7.30
CA SER A 307 11.35 -12.88 -7.31
C SER A 307 10.82 -11.48 -7.64
N MET A 308 11.50 -10.42 -7.19
CA MET A 308 11.21 -9.04 -7.57
C MET A 308 11.48 -8.80 -9.07
N GLU A 309 12.56 -9.37 -9.61
CA GLU A 309 12.86 -9.35 -11.04
C GLU A 309 11.73 -10.00 -11.84
N ARG A 310 11.27 -11.18 -11.40
CA ARG A 310 10.13 -11.89 -12.00
C ARG A 310 8.85 -11.08 -11.97
N ALA A 311 8.48 -10.51 -10.82
CA ALA A 311 7.28 -9.69 -10.68
C ALA A 311 7.34 -8.43 -11.54
N PHE A 312 8.49 -7.74 -11.57
CA PHE A 312 8.68 -6.60 -12.45
C PHE A 312 8.54 -6.99 -13.92
N ASN A 313 9.18 -8.06 -14.38
CA ASN A 313 9.11 -8.48 -15.78
C ASN A 313 7.72 -9.04 -16.17
N PHE A 314 6.99 -9.65 -15.22
CA PHE A 314 5.60 -10.08 -15.39
C PHE A 314 4.68 -8.89 -15.67
N ALA A 315 4.89 -7.80 -14.92
CA ALA A 315 4.18 -6.55 -15.13
C ALA A 315 4.65 -5.79 -16.39
N ASP A 316 5.96 -5.64 -16.57
CA ASP A 316 6.56 -4.90 -17.69
C ASP A 316 6.28 -5.58 -19.03
N ASN A 317 6.06 -6.89 -19.06
CA ASN A 317 5.55 -7.59 -20.25
C ASN A 317 4.21 -7.01 -20.75
N GLN A 318 3.30 -6.61 -19.85
CA GLN A 318 2.02 -6.01 -20.23
C GLN A 318 2.24 -4.63 -20.87
N VAL A 319 3.23 -3.88 -20.39
CA VAL A 319 3.65 -2.57 -20.94
C VAL A 319 4.36 -2.75 -22.30
N LEU A 320 5.35 -3.64 -22.39
CA LEU A 320 6.17 -3.86 -23.58
C LEU A 320 5.36 -4.42 -24.75
N ARG A 321 4.33 -5.23 -24.48
CA ARG A 321 3.43 -5.77 -25.50
C ARG A 321 2.75 -4.66 -26.29
N LEU A 322 2.43 -3.53 -25.66
CA LEU A 322 1.89 -2.35 -26.36
C LEU A 322 2.79 -1.92 -27.53
N TYR A 323 4.11 -2.06 -27.35
CA TYR A 323 5.14 -1.66 -28.30
C TYR A 323 5.67 -2.82 -29.16
N GLY A 324 5.15 -4.05 -29.00
CA GLY A 324 5.55 -5.20 -29.80
C GLY A 324 6.79 -5.93 -29.28
N PHE A 325 7.05 -5.83 -27.98
CA PHE A 325 8.14 -6.51 -27.30
C PHE A 325 7.63 -7.32 -26.10
N ALA A 326 8.46 -8.24 -25.63
CA ALA A 326 8.30 -8.94 -24.36
C ALA A 326 9.68 -9.34 -23.83
N HIS A 327 9.81 -9.58 -22.54
CA HIS A 327 10.99 -10.22 -21.97
C HIS A 327 11.20 -11.61 -22.56
N LYS A 328 12.47 -12.05 -22.64
CA LYS A 328 12.81 -13.41 -23.09
C LYS A 328 12.34 -14.47 -22.09
N GLY A 329 12.29 -14.12 -20.81
CA GLY A 329 11.74 -14.89 -19.69
C GLY A 329 11.65 -13.99 -18.46
N LEU A 330 10.91 -14.41 -17.43
CA LEU A 330 10.64 -13.54 -16.26
C LEU A 330 11.88 -13.22 -15.43
N GLU A 331 12.95 -14.02 -15.51
CA GLU A 331 14.22 -13.74 -14.82
C GLU A 331 15.22 -12.95 -15.68
N SER A 332 14.87 -12.62 -16.93
CA SER A 332 15.81 -12.00 -17.87
C SER A 332 15.45 -10.54 -18.16
N PRO A 333 16.40 -9.60 -18.01
CA PRO A 333 16.21 -8.22 -18.45
C PRO A 333 16.25 -8.09 -19.99
N LYS A 334 16.62 -9.15 -20.71
CA LYS A 334 16.69 -9.14 -22.19
C LYS A 334 15.28 -9.23 -22.77
N ILE A 335 14.99 -8.39 -23.75
CA ILE A 335 13.74 -8.42 -24.50
C ILE A 335 13.87 -9.16 -25.83
N LYS A 336 12.73 -9.56 -26.38
CA LYS A 336 12.52 -10.09 -27.73
C LYS A 336 11.37 -9.36 -28.40
N ARG A 337 11.43 -9.30 -29.73
CA ARG A 337 10.34 -8.79 -30.55
C ARG A 337 9.26 -9.88 -30.66
N ILE A 338 7.99 -9.50 -30.53
CA ILE A 338 6.85 -10.43 -30.65
C ILE A 338 5.97 -10.19 -31.89
N ARG A 339 6.29 -9.16 -32.68
CA ARG A 339 5.63 -8.88 -33.97
C ARG A 339 6.60 -8.25 -34.98
N SER A 340 6.38 -8.49 -36.27
CA SER A 340 7.16 -7.87 -37.34
C SER A 340 6.97 -6.35 -37.38
N GLN A 341 7.97 -5.63 -37.89
CA GLN A 341 7.84 -4.20 -38.14
C GLN A 341 6.88 -3.98 -39.32
N THR A 342 6.11 -2.90 -39.25
CA THR A 342 5.17 -2.51 -40.31
C THR A 342 5.39 -1.05 -40.68
N THR A 343 5.26 -0.73 -41.96
CA THR A 343 5.21 0.66 -42.46
C THR A 343 3.83 1.29 -42.29
N LYS A 344 2.84 0.51 -41.80
CA LYS A 344 1.45 0.93 -41.59
C LYS A 344 1.02 0.71 -40.13
N PRO A 345 1.66 1.36 -39.14
CA PRO A 345 1.40 1.11 -37.72
C PRO A 345 -0.01 1.53 -37.25
N ILE A 346 -0.69 2.41 -38.00
CA ILE A 346 -2.01 2.97 -37.64
C ILE A 346 -3.19 2.11 -38.13
N ASN A 347 -2.94 1.21 -39.09
CA ASN A 347 -3.99 0.35 -39.65
C ASN A 347 -4.41 -0.79 -38.72
N ASP A 348 -3.70 -0.94 -37.63
CA ASP A 348 -3.96 -1.91 -36.59
C ASP A 348 -4.65 -1.16 -35.45
N LYS A 349 -5.95 -0.88 -35.62
CA LYS A 349 -6.74 -0.04 -34.68
C LYS A 349 -6.84 -0.68 -33.30
N GLU A 350 -6.94 -2.02 -33.23
CA GLU A 350 -6.82 -2.78 -31.98
C GLU A 350 -5.46 -2.54 -31.30
N ASN A 351 -4.43 -2.20 -32.08
CA ASN A 351 -3.11 -1.86 -31.58
C ASN A 351 -2.91 -0.41 -31.12
N LEU A 352 -3.90 0.48 -31.23
CA LEU A 352 -3.79 1.89 -30.80
C LEU A 352 -4.50 2.19 -29.49
N ASP A 353 -5.47 1.36 -29.09
CA ASP A 353 -6.19 1.50 -27.83
C ASP A 353 -5.44 0.76 -26.70
N VAL A 354 -4.75 1.55 -25.87
CA VAL A 354 -3.97 1.05 -24.73
C VAL A 354 -4.88 0.33 -23.72
N LYS A 355 -6.10 0.82 -23.49
CA LYS A 355 -7.04 0.21 -22.53
C LYS A 355 -7.61 -1.09 -23.09
N ALA A 356 -7.96 -1.12 -24.39
CA ALA A 356 -8.38 -2.37 -25.05
C ALA A 356 -7.29 -3.45 -25.00
N LYS A 357 -6.01 -3.11 -25.28
CA LYS A 357 -4.88 -4.06 -25.22
C LYS A 357 -4.66 -4.69 -23.85
N MET A 358 -4.93 -3.93 -22.80
CA MET A 358 -4.73 -4.37 -21.44
C MET A 358 -5.81 -5.38 -21.04
N SER A 359 -7.02 -5.29 -21.62
CA SER A 359 -8.13 -6.22 -21.36
C SER A 359 -8.25 -7.40 -22.33
N THR A 360 -7.78 -7.30 -23.59
CA THR A 360 -7.98 -8.33 -24.64
C THR A 360 -6.88 -9.37 -24.72
N THR A 361 -6.41 -9.88 -23.59
CA THR A 361 -5.51 -11.05 -23.61
C THR A 361 -6.39 -12.29 -23.51
N SER A 362 -6.73 -12.88 -24.65
CA SER A 362 -7.29 -14.24 -24.75
C SER A 362 -6.35 -15.09 -25.56
#